data_AF-A0A365ZAP8-F1
#
_entry.id   AF-A0A365ZAP8-F1
#
_cell.length_a   1.000
_cell.length_b   1.000
_cell.length_c   1.000
_cell.angle_alpha   90.00
_cell.angle_beta   90.00
_cell.angle_gamma   90.00
#
_symmetry.space_group_name_H-M   'P 1'
#
loop_
_entity.id
_entity.type
_entity.pdbx_description
1 polymer ?
#
loop_
_entity_poly.entity_id
_entity_poly.type
_entity_poly.pdbx_seq_one_letter_code
_entity_poly.pdbx_strand_id
1 'polypeptide(L)'
;MGGAPVSDPRATNPAAPEWLPAAADEIRRVPCGRWFDAVRVPCVVSIGAFARLGGAVGPVVGDQRAGQHWWLVPSGEAVGWSLPEVDVAATGRTLLVPAANAPATAALWWASPPQGPLTDPPLLRAALNDELAGHRALTRPYRSVECGIGQHPGCRHGTPQSTAHPDVYGVRVEPCACPCHAPADSPAGC
;
A
#
# COMPACT_ATOMS: atom_id res chain seq x y z
N MET A 1 -11.34 -32.63 46.24
CA MET A 1 -11.65 -31.25 45.78
C MET A 1 -10.33 -30.56 45.48
N GLY A 2 -9.83 -30.70 44.24
CA GLY A 2 -8.60 -30.06 43.80
C GLY A 2 -8.95 -28.76 43.06
N GLY A 3 -8.44 -27.63 43.54
CA GLY A 3 -8.62 -26.33 42.91
C GLY A 3 -7.93 -26.30 41.54
N ALA A 4 -8.63 -25.78 40.54
CA ALA A 4 -8.05 -25.50 39.23
C ALA A 4 -6.91 -24.46 39.37
N PRO A 5 -5.81 -24.60 38.62
CA PRO A 5 -4.76 -23.60 38.62
C PRO A 5 -5.32 -22.29 38.06
N VAL A 6 -5.22 -21.22 38.84
CA VAL A 6 -5.46 -19.84 38.39
C VAL A 6 -4.37 -19.51 37.38
N SER A 7 -4.75 -19.31 36.11
CA SER A 7 -3.85 -18.80 35.08
C SER A 7 -3.31 -17.43 35.51
N ASP A 8 -1.99 -17.30 35.55
CA ASP A 8 -1.28 -16.06 35.84
C ASP A 8 -1.55 -15.03 34.72
N PRO A 9 -2.12 -13.84 35.00
CA PRO A 9 -2.36 -12.82 33.99
C PRO A 9 -1.07 -12.14 33.51
N ARG A 10 0.12 -12.52 34.00
CA ARG A 10 1.40 -12.16 33.40
C ARG A 10 1.80 -13.10 32.27
N ALA A 11 0.89 -13.34 31.33
CA ALA A 11 1.33 -13.67 29.98
C ALA A 11 2.24 -12.50 29.54
N THR A 12 3.54 -12.74 29.56
CA THR A 12 4.58 -11.79 29.19
C THR A 12 4.23 -11.23 27.83
N ASN A 13 3.75 -9.98 27.82
CA ASN A 13 3.69 -9.19 26.60
C ASN A 13 5.11 -9.24 26.02
N PRO A 14 5.33 -9.78 24.80
CA PRO A 14 6.66 -9.76 24.23
C PRO A 14 7.13 -8.31 24.25
N ALA A 15 8.29 -8.07 24.86
CA ALA A 15 8.86 -6.73 24.95
C ALA A 15 8.86 -6.12 23.54
N ALA A 16 8.41 -4.88 23.42
CA ALA A 16 8.34 -4.20 22.13
C ALA A 16 9.71 -4.26 21.43
N PRO A 17 9.74 -4.39 20.09
CA PRO A 17 11.01 -4.44 19.36
C PRO A 17 11.88 -3.22 19.67
N GLU A 18 13.20 -3.41 19.79
CA GLU A 18 14.18 -2.34 20.11
C GLU A 18 14.08 -1.13 19.16
N TRP A 19 13.69 -1.37 17.91
CA TRP A 19 13.55 -0.33 16.89
C TRP A 19 12.31 0.55 17.07
N LEU A 20 11.31 0.11 17.84
CA LEU A 20 10.08 0.87 18.08
C LEU A 20 10.29 1.88 19.22
N PRO A 21 9.89 3.15 19.07
CA PRO A 21 10.03 4.13 20.14
C PRO A 21 9.22 3.73 21.38
N ALA A 22 9.81 3.92 22.56
CA ALA A 22 9.19 3.54 23.83
C ALA A 22 8.31 4.65 24.41
N ALA A 23 8.63 5.91 24.13
CA ALA A 23 7.86 7.07 24.60
C ALA A 23 6.75 7.43 23.59
N ALA A 24 5.60 7.86 24.12
CA ALA A 24 4.35 8.06 23.38
C ALA A 24 4.39 9.13 22.27
N ASP A 25 5.31 10.09 22.37
CA ASP A 25 5.45 11.22 21.44
C ASP A 25 6.83 11.25 20.75
N GLU A 26 7.61 10.17 20.86
CA GLU A 26 8.96 10.10 20.27
C GLU A 26 8.89 9.73 18.78
N ILE A 27 9.67 10.44 17.97
CA ILE A 27 10.03 10.00 16.62
C ILE A 27 11.48 9.53 16.67
N ARG A 28 11.71 8.26 16.34
CA ARG A 28 13.05 7.67 16.34
C ARG A 28 13.62 7.57 14.94
N ARG A 29 14.91 7.90 14.81
CA ARG A 29 15.71 7.58 13.63
C ARG A 29 16.21 6.16 13.73
N VAL A 30 15.68 5.28 12.89
CA VAL A 30 15.99 3.85 12.89
C VAL A 30 16.79 3.49 11.63
N PRO A 31 18.00 2.91 11.74
CA PRO A 31 18.74 2.43 10.58
C PRO A 31 17.99 1.28 9.88
N CYS A 32 17.76 1.44 8.58
CA CYS A 32 17.32 0.35 7.72
C CYS A 32 18.46 -0.67 7.53
N GLY A 33 18.12 -1.92 7.25
CA GLY A 33 19.09 -3.00 7.06
C GLY A 33 19.54 -3.69 8.37
N ARG A 34 19.01 -3.29 9.53
CA ARG A 34 19.26 -3.97 10.82
C ARG A 34 18.10 -4.85 11.26
N TRP A 35 16.89 -4.31 11.27
CA TRP A 35 15.68 -5.04 11.66
C TRP A 35 14.70 -5.21 10.51
N PHE A 36 14.64 -4.22 9.62
CA PHE A 36 13.80 -4.21 8.44
C PHE A 36 14.51 -3.45 7.32
N ASP A 37 14.09 -3.72 6.09
CA ASP A 37 14.21 -2.76 5.00
C ASP A 37 12.89 -1.99 4.90
N ALA A 38 12.98 -0.70 4.52
CA ALA A 38 11.81 0.14 4.36
C ALA A 38 11.56 0.37 2.87
N VAL A 39 10.38 -0.04 2.38
CA VAL A 39 9.96 0.14 1.00
C VAL A 39 9.05 1.36 0.93
N ARG A 40 9.54 2.45 0.34
CA ARG A 40 8.77 3.69 0.12
C ARG A 40 7.86 3.51 -1.08
N VAL A 41 6.58 3.78 -0.88
CA VAL A 41 5.55 3.65 -1.90
C VAL A 41 4.61 4.85 -1.82
N PRO A 42 4.21 5.47 -2.95
CA PRO A 42 3.16 6.49 -2.95
C PRO A 42 1.88 5.97 -2.30
N CYS A 43 1.19 6.83 -1.54
CA CYS A 43 -0.04 6.45 -0.84
C CYS A 43 -1.09 5.85 -1.79
N VAL A 44 -1.23 6.40 -2.99
CA VAL A 44 -2.21 5.94 -4.00
C VAL A 44 -1.96 4.50 -4.44
N VAL A 45 -0.70 4.11 -4.65
CA VAL A 45 -0.32 2.72 -4.98
C VAL A 45 -0.51 1.82 -3.76
N SER A 46 -0.19 2.34 -2.57
CA SER A 46 -0.31 1.59 -1.33
C SER A 46 -1.75 1.20 -0.97
N ILE A 47 -2.75 2.03 -1.31
CA ILE A 47 -4.17 1.72 -1.04
C ILE A 47 -4.58 0.40 -1.69
N GLY A 48 -4.22 0.18 -2.96
CA GLY A 48 -4.48 -1.08 -3.65
C GLY A 48 -3.69 -2.25 -3.05
N ALA A 49 -2.44 -2.01 -2.67
CA ALA A 49 -1.62 -3.03 -2.00
C ALA A 49 -2.21 -3.46 -0.65
N PHE A 50 -2.73 -2.53 0.17
CA PHE A 50 -3.45 -2.86 1.40
C PHE A 50 -4.66 -3.76 1.12
N ALA A 51 -5.47 -3.43 0.11
CA ALA A 51 -6.65 -4.20 -0.25
C ALA A 51 -6.31 -5.64 -0.69
N ARG A 52 -5.21 -5.82 -1.44
CA ARG A 52 -4.75 -7.14 -1.90
C ARG A 52 -4.16 -7.99 -0.78
N LEU A 53 -3.38 -7.39 0.10
CA LEU A 53 -2.69 -8.10 1.18
C LEU A 53 -3.63 -8.43 2.34
N GLY A 54 -4.63 -7.60 2.60
CA GLY A 54 -5.61 -7.81 3.66
C GLY A 54 -4.95 -8.08 5.02
N GLY A 55 -5.24 -9.22 5.63
CA GLY A 55 -4.67 -9.61 6.93
C GLY A 55 -3.18 -9.93 6.93
N ALA A 56 -2.52 -10.00 5.76
CA ALA A 56 -1.08 -10.23 5.64
C ALA A 56 -0.24 -8.95 5.73
N VAL A 57 -0.88 -7.79 5.88
CA VAL A 57 -0.22 -6.49 6.03
C VAL A 57 0.50 -6.43 7.38
N GLY A 58 1.82 -6.21 7.35
CA GLY A 58 2.62 -5.92 8.54
C GLY A 58 2.65 -4.44 8.88
N PRO A 59 3.61 -3.98 9.69
CA PRO A 59 3.81 -2.57 10.02
C PRO A 59 4.05 -1.68 8.79
N VAL A 60 3.35 -0.54 8.75
CA VAL A 60 3.52 0.48 7.71
C VAL A 60 3.52 1.86 8.33
N VAL A 61 4.57 2.65 8.10
CA VAL A 61 4.63 4.05 8.52
C VAL A 61 4.08 4.93 7.42
N GLY A 62 3.10 5.78 7.75
CA GLY A 62 2.57 6.81 6.86
C GLY A 62 3.23 8.16 7.08
N ASP A 63 3.58 8.84 5.99
CA ASP A 63 4.02 10.23 5.96
C ASP A 63 2.98 11.08 5.23
N GLN A 64 2.20 11.83 5.99
CA GLN A 64 1.12 12.64 5.45
C GLN A 64 1.61 13.80 4.58
N ARG A 65 2.79 14.36 4.90
CA ARG A 65 3.34 15.51 4.17
C ARG A 65 3.91 15.08 2.83
N ALA A 66 4.56 13.92 2.79
CA ALA A 66 5.13 13.38 1.57
C ALA A 66 4.13 12.61 0.70
N GLY A 67 2.97 12.22 1.26
CA GLY A 67 2.01 11.34 0.57
C GLY A 67 2.62 9.96 0.29
N GLN A 68 3.40 9.44 1.24
CA GLN A 68 4.13 8.18 1.10
C GLN A 68 3.82 7.24 2.25
N HIS A 69 3.85 5.93 1.96
CA HIS A 69 3.88 4.87 2.96
C HIS A 69 5.22 4.14 2.89
N TRP A 70 5.71 3.76 4.06
CA TRP A 70 6.94 3.00 4.25
C TRP A 70 6.58 1.63 4.79
N TRP A 71 6.57 0.65 3.91
CA TRP A 71 6.28 -0.74 4.24
C TRP A 71 7.53 -1.38 4.85
N LEU A 72 7.38 -2.02 6.01
CA LEU A 72 8.49 -2.69 6.67
C LEU A 72 8.49 -4.17 6.25
N VAL A 73 9.60 -4.60 5.65
CA VAL A 73 9.85 -5.99 5.27
C VAL A 73 11.11 -6.51 5.97
N PRO A 74 11.28 -7.83 6.13
CA PRO A 74 12.50 -8.39 6.69
C PRO A 74 13.77 -7.84 6.02
N SER A 75 14.80 -7.62 6.84
CA SER A 75 16.04 -6.99 6.36
C SER A 75 16.75 -7.86 5.32
N GLY A 76 17.23 -7.23 4.24
CA GLY A 76 17.91 -7.89 3.12
C GLY A 76 16.96 -8.35 2.02
N GLU A 77 15.67 -8.51 2.28
CA GLU A 77 14.70 -9.07 1.33
C GLU A 77 14.25 -8.07 0.24
N ALA A 78 14.42 -6.77 0.49
CA ALA A 78 14.12 -5.73 -0.50
C ALA A 78 15.33 -5.40 -1.40
N VAL A 79 16.50 -6.01 -1.15
CA VAL A 79 17.72 -5.73 -1.91
C VAL A 79 17.52 -6.09 -3.38
N GLY A 80 17.87 -5.15 -4.27
CA GLY A 80 17.76 -5.33 -5.71
C GLY A 80 16.33 -5.21 -6.27
N TRP A 81 15.33 -4.85 -5.45
CA TRP A 81 14.03 -4.50 -6.00
C TRP A 81 14.17 -3.29 -6.92
N SER A 82 13.59 -3.43 -8.11
CA SER A 82 13.51 -2.36 -9.10
C SER A 82 12.07 -2.31 -9.58
N LEU A 83 11.31 -1.40 -9.00
CA LEU A 83 9.90 -1.15 -9.31
C LEU A 83 9.74 0.35 -9.59
N PRO A 84 8.92 0.74 -10.57
CA PRO A 84 8.64 2.15 -10.83
C PRO A 84 8.09 2.85 -9.59
N GLU A 85 8.59 4.04 -9.29
CA GLU A 85 8.08 4.93 -8.21
C GLU A 85 8.18 4.33 -6.79
N VAL A 86 8.87 3.20 -6.65
CA VAL A 86 9.13 2.53 -5.38
C VAL A 86 10.61 2.63 -5.08
N ASP A 87 10.93 3.13 -3.90
CA ASP A 87 12.31 3.26 -3.45
C ASP A 87 12.56 2.38 -2.23
N VAL A 88 13.62 1.58 -2.29
CA VAL A 88 14.05 0.78 -1.15
C VAL A 88 15.08 1.55 -0.34
N ALA A 89 14.78 1.73 0.94
CA ALA A 89 15.74 2.09 1.95
C ALA A 89 16.23 0.84 2.69
N ALA A 90 17.36 0.32 2.24
CA ALA A 90 18.11 -0.76 2.86
C ALA A 90 19.30 -0.20 3.69
N THR A 91 20.30 -1.04 3.98
CA THR A 91 21.50 -0.71 4.77
C THR A 91 22.11 0.65 4.42
N GLY A 92 22.39 1.45 5.44
CA GLY A 92 23.00 2.78 5.30
C GLY A 92 22.00 3.94 5.16
N ARG A 93 20.69 3.65 5.13
CA ARG A 93 19.63 4.65 5.21
C ARG A 93 18.90 4.58 6.55
N THR A 94 18.12 5.61 6.86
CA THR A 94 17.39 5.71 8.12
C THR A 94 15.93 6.05 7.84
N LEU A 95 15.02 5.36 8.52
CA LEU A 95 13.60 5.66 8.56
C LEU A 95 13.27 6.45 9.85
N LEU A 96 12.34 7.40 9.73
CA LEU A 96 11.70 8.02 10.90
C LEU A 96 10.53 7.14 11.34
N VAL A 97 10.62 6.58 12.53
CA VAL A 97 9.61 5.67 13.09
C VAL A 97 8.85 6.43 14.20
N PRO A 98 7.53 6.59 14.07
CA PRO A 98 6.72 7.23 15.11
C PRO A 98 6.50 6.29 16.30
N ALA A 99 6.15 6.86 17.45
CA ALA A 99 5.73 6.11 18.62
C ALA A 99 4.61 5.11 18.31
N ALA A 100 4.55 4.00 19.04
CA ALA A 100 3.62 2.92 18.75
C ALA A 100 2.13 3.34 18.79
N ASN A 101 1.82 4.34 19.61
CA ASN A 101 0.49 4.92 19.81
C ASN A 101 0.33 6.30 19.14
N ALA A 102 1.19 6.64 18.17
CA ALA A 102 1.08 7.91 17.46
C ALA A 102 -0.32 8.08 16.86
N PRO A 103 -0.97 9.24 17.06
CA PRO A 103 -2.33 9.45 16.57
C PRO A 103 -2.34 9.48 15.04
N ALA A 104 -3.45 9.04 14.44
CA ALA A 104 -3.61 9.05 12.98
C ALA A 104 -3.59 10.47 12.37
N THR A 105 -3.63 11.51 13.19
CA THR A 105 -3.50 12.93 12.78
C THR A 105 -2.05 13.45 12.79
N ALA A 106 -1.09 12.65 13.28
CA ALA A 106 0.32 13.04 13.30
C ALA A 106 0.92 13.05 11.88
N ALA A 107 1.93 13.89 11.66
CA ALA A 107 2.62 13.97 10.37
C ALA A 107 3.24 12.62 9.97
N LEU A 108 3.78 11.90 10.96
CA LEU A 108 4.17 10.49 10.85
C LEU A 108 3.26 9.66 11.74
N TRP A 109 2.66 8.62 11.18
CA TRP A 109 1.68 7.78 11.86
C TRP A 109 1.81 6.33 11.40
N TRP A 110 1.12 5.41 12.07
CA TRP A 110 1.07 4.00 11.66
C TRP A 110 -0.11 3.77 10.71
N ALA A 111 0.17 3.68 9.41
CA ALA A 111 -0.82 3.32 8.38
C ALA A 111 -1.28 1.86 8.51
N SER A 112 -0.41 1.01 9.05
CA SER A 112 -0.75 -0.27 9.64
C SER A 112 -0.03 -0.40 10.98
N PRO A 113 -0.65 -0.98 12.01
CA PRO A 113 -0.09 -1.01 13.36
C PRO A 113 1.31 -1.65 13.43
N PRO A 114 2.17 -1.21 14.37
CA PRO A 114 3.54 -1.72 14.49
C PRO A 114 3.65 -3.13 15.10
N GLN A 115 2.53 -3.73 15.50
CA GLN A 115 2.50 -5.06 16.11
C GLN A 115 2.41 -6.15 15.03
N GLY A 116 2.97 -7.32 15.35
CA GLY A 116 2.91 -8.49 14.47
C GLY A 116 4.13 -8.63 13.55
N PRO A 117 4.08 -9.57 12.61
CA PRO A 117 5.19 -9.83 11.70
C PRO A 117 5.36 -8.69 10.69
N LEU A 118 6.59 -8.53 10.20
CA LEU A 118 6.87 -7.67 9.04
C LEU A 118 6.14 -8.20 7.80
N THR A 119 5.86 -7.32 6.84
CA THR A 119 5.14 -7.70 5.63
C THR A 119 5.96 -8.70 4.84
N ASP A 120 5.33 -9.77 4.35
CA ASP A 120 5.98 -10.76 3.49
C ASP A 120 6.47 -10.10 2.17
N PRO A 121 7.78 -10.14 1.87
CA PRO A 121 8.32 -9.42 0.71
C PRO A 121 7.79 -9.93 -0.64
N PRO A 122 7.72 -11.24 -0.92
CA PRO A 122 7.11 -11.74 -2.16
C PRO A 122 5.67 -11.26 -2.36
N LEU A 123 4.82 -11.33 -1.32
CA LEU A 123 3.44 -10.88 -1.41
C LEU A 123 3.34 -9.38 -1.65
N LEU A 124 4.12 -8.57 -0.92
CA LEU A 124 4.16 -7.12 -1.14
C LEU A 124 4.62 -6.78 -2.55
N ARG A 125 5.70 -7.42 -3.03
CA ARG A 125 6.24 -7.18 -4.37
C ARG A 125 5.22 -7.51 -5.46
N ALA A 126 4.48 -8.61 -5.31
CA ALA A 126 3.41 -8.98 -6.23
C ALA A 126 2.29 -7.93 -6.23
N ALA A 127 1.79 -7.55 -5.05
CA ALA A 127 0.74 -6.55 -4.92
C ALA A 127 1.13 -5.19 -5.52
N LEU A 128 2.37 -4.73 -5.27
CA LEU A 128 2.87 -3.47 -5.83
C LEU A 128 3.02 -3.52 -7.36
N ASN A 129 3.50 -4.64 -7.92
CA ASN A 129 3.58 -4.80 -9.38
C ASN A 129 2.20 -4.70 -10.03
N ASP A 130 1.21 -5.39 -9.47
CA ASP A 130 -0.16 -5.36 -9.99
C ASP A 130 -0.73 -3.93 -9.96
N GLU A 131 -0.53 -3.22 -8.85
CA GLU A 131 -1.03 -1.85 -8.71
C GLU A 131 -0.29 -0.85 -9.61
N LEU A 132 1.03 -0.98 -9.76
CA LEU A 132 1.79 -0.13 -10.67
C LEU A 132 1.44 -0.41 -12.14
N ALA A 133 1.21 -1.68 -12.50
CA ALA A 133 0.73 -2.05 -13.82
C ALA A 133 -0.68 -1.49 -14.08
N GLY A 134 -1.57 -1.59 -13.08
CA GLY A 134 -2.91 -1.01 -13.11
C GLY A 134 -2.91 0.51 -13.27
N HIS A 135 -2.12 1.24 -12.47
CA HIS A 135 -1.97 2.69 -12.61
C HIS A 135 -1.40 3.10 -13.96
N ARG A 136 -0.43 2.35 -14.51
CA ARG A 136 0.07 2.59 -15.88
C ARG A 136 -1.01 2.34 -16.92
N ALA A 137 -1.83 1.31 -16.76
CA ALA A 137 -2.96 1.05 -17.64
C ALA A 137 -4.05 2.13 -17.53
N LEU A 138 -4.23 2.75 -16.36
CA LEU A 138 -5.19 3.83 -16.08
C LEU A 138 -4.67 5.24 -16.39
N THR A 139 -3.35 5.43 -16.49
CA THR A 139 -2.71 6.66 -17.00
C THR A 139 -2.33 6.58 -18.48
N ARG A 140 -2.36 5.38 -19.09
CA ARG A 140 -2.33 5.13 -20.54
C ARG A 140 -3.55 4.39 -21.14
N PRO A 141 -4.80 4.56 -20.66
CA PRO A 141 -5.94 3.98 -21.34
C PRO A 141 -6.24 4.81 -22.60
N TYR A 142 -5.83 6.08 -22.61
CA TYR A 142 -6.14 7.03 -23.65
C TYR A 142 -4.91 7.27 -24.54
N ARG A 143 -5.04 6.97 -25.83
CA ARG A 143 -4.00 7.28 -26.83
C ARG A 143 -3.90 8.79 -27.13
N SER A 144 -4.83 9.62 -26.62
CA SER A 144 -4.84 11.08 -26.76
C SER A 144 -5.63 11.77 -25.64
N VAL A 145 -5.48 13.10 -25.50
CA VAL A 145 -6.16 13.93 -24.49
C VAL A 145 -7.68 13.91 -24.69
N GLU A 146 -8.16 13.90 -25.93
CA GLU A 146 -9.58 13.89 -26.31
C GLU A 146 -10.29 12.63 -25.81
N CYS A 147 -9.59 11.50 -25.79
CA CYS A 147 -10.11 10.24 -25.29
C CYS A 147 -10.22 10.26 -23.75
N GLY A 148 -9.28 10.92 -23.07
CA GLY A 148 -9.31 11.09 -21.61
C GLY A 148 -10.43 11.98 -21.08
N ILE A 149 -11.00 12.84 -21.92
CA ILE A 149 -12.13 13.73 -21.58
C ILE A 149 -13.46 13.31 -22.21
N GLY A 150 -13.51 12.16 -22.91
CA GLY A 150 -14.74 11.62 -23.51
C GLY A 150 -15.27 12.41 -24.71
N GLN A 151 -14.42 13.16 -25.42
CA GLN A 151 -14.82 14.03 -26.53
C GLN A 151 -14.40 13.45 -27.90
N HIS A 152 -14.91 12.28 -28.26
CA HIS A 152 -14.84 11.82 -29.66
C HIS A 152 -16.13 11.12 -30.10
N PRO A 153 -16.46 11.16 -31.41
CA PRO A 153 -17.64 10.46 -31.94
C PRO A 153 -17.49 8.96 -31.68
N GLY A 154 -18.44 8.38 -30.93
CA GLY A 154 -18.48 6.94 -30.64
C GLY A 154 -18.14 6.51 -29.21
N CYS A 155 -17.69 7.41 -28.33
CA CYS A 155 -17.54 7.08 -26.90
C CYS A 155 -18.92 7.05 -26.21
N ARG A 156 -19.33 5.88 -25.67
CA ARG A 156 -20.59 5.70 -24.90
C ARG A 156 -20.39 5.71 -23.38
N HIS A 157 -19.36 6.41 -22.88
CA HIS A 157 -19.31 6.69 -21.45
C HIS A 157 -20.50 7.56 -21.06
N GLY A 158 -21.32 7.06 -20.13
CA GLY A 158 -22.39 7.85 -19.53
C GLY A 158 -23.80 7.58 -20.06
N THR A 159 -24.14 6.37 -20.50
CA THR A 159 -25.55 5.96 -20.34
C THR A 159 -25.66 5.36 -18.94
N PRO A 160 -26.17 6.07 -17.93
CA PRO A 160 -26.36 5.48 -16.61
C PRO A 160 -27.40 4.36 -16.73
N GLN A 161 -26.96 3.11 -16.66
CA GLN A 161 -27.86 2.02 -16.29
C GLN A 161 -28.12 2.16 -14.78
N SER A 162 -29.16 2.92 -14.46
CA SER A 162 -29.67 3.05 -13.10
C SER A 162 -30.27 1.72 -12.65
N THR A 163 -29.48 0.92 -11.93
CA THR A 163 -30.01 0.01 -10.92
C THR A 163 -29.08 0.09 -9.71
N ALA A 164 -29.65 0.57 -8.60
CA ALA A 164 -28.99 0.91 -7.36
C ALA A 164 -28.19 -0.25 -6.74
N HIS A 165 -27.00 0.05 -6.21
CA HIS A 165 -26.47 -0.62 -5.03
C HIS A 165 -25.78 0.42 -4.13
N PRO A 166 -26.11 0.50 -2.82
CA PRO A 166 -25.48 1.45 -1.91
C PRO A 166 -24.31 0.78 -1.22
N ASP A 167 -23.12 0.82 -1.81
CA ASP A 167 -21.88 0.54 -1.08
C ASP A 167 -20.88 1.69 -1.30
N VAL A 168 -20.46 2.21 -0.16
CA VAL A 168 -19.71 3.45 0.04
C VAL A 168 -18.38 3.38 -0.73
N TYR A 169 -18.12 4.44 -1.51
CA TYR A 169 -17.03 4.66 -2.48
C TYR A 169 -17.26 4.34 -3.96
N GLY A 170 -18.43 3.81 -4.34
CA GLY A 170 -19.23 4.23 -5.51
C GLY A 170 -18.64 4.51 -6.90
N VAL A 171 -17.39 4.16 -7.23
CA VAL A 171 -16.85 4.30 -8.60
C VAL A 171 -16.39 2.94 -9.09
N ARG A 172 -17.30 2.24 -9.77
CA ARG A 172 -16.87 1.23 -10.75
C ARG A 172 -16.49 1.98 -12.02
N VAL A 173 -15.21 2.00 -12.35
CA VAL A 173 -14.79 2.25 -13.73
C VAL A 173 -15.00 0.94 -14.47
N GLU A 174 -16.13 0.79 -15.17
CA GLU A 174 -16.21 -0.31 -16.12
C GLU A 174 -15.19 -0.07 -17.23
N PRO A 175 -14.38 -1.08 -17.59
CA PRO A 175 -13.42 -0.93 -18.68
C PRO A 175 -14.20 -0.65 -19.96
N CYS A 176 -13.80 0.39 -20.70
CA CYS A 176 -14.45 0.74 -21.94
C CYS A 176 -14.29 -0.41 -22.94
N ALA A 177 -15.39 -1.01 -23.39
CA ALA A 177 -15.39 -2.04 -24.43
C ALA A 177 -15.29 -1.43 -25.85
N CYS A 178 -14.47 -0.38 -26.03
CA CYS A 178 -14.26 0.23 -27.34
C CYS A 178 -13.00 -0.34 -28.03
N PRO A 179 -12.95 -0.36 -29.37
CA PRO A 179 -11.81 -0.91 -30.14
C PRO A 179 -10.46 -0.25 -29.80
N CYS A 180 -10.47 0.96 -29.24
CA CYS A 180 -9.28 1.70 -28.82
C CYS A 180 -8.47 1.01 -27.69
N HIS A 181 -9.10 0.09 -26.95
CA HIS A 181 -8.47 -0.73 -25.90
C HIS A 181 -8.19 -2.17 -26.32
N ALA A 182 -8.48 -2.57 -27.56
CA ALA A 182 -8.14 -3.90 -28.02
C ALA A 182 -6.60 -4.05 -28.10
N PRO A 183 -6.05 -5.23 -27.78
CA PRO A 183 -4.63 -5.51 -27.97
C PRO A 183 -4.23 -5.25 -29.43
N ALA A 184 -2.98 -4.83 -29.64
CA ALA A 184 -2.47 -4.22 -30.88
C ALA A 184 -2.61 -5.05 -32.17
N ASP A 185 -3.12 -6.28 -32.10
CA ASP A 185 -3.37 -7.16 -33.24
C ASP A 185 -4.79 -7.04 -33.83
N SER A 186 -5.60 -6.07 -33.36
CA SER A 186 -6.88 -5.74 -34.01
C SER A 186 -6.64 -4.82 -35.21
N PRO A 187 -7.13 -5.15 -36.42
CA PRO A 187 -6.85 -4.35 -37.61
C PRO A 187 -7.39 -2.93 -37.43
N ALA A 188 -6.50 -1.96 -37.68
CA ALA A 188 -6.79 -0.53 -37.54
C ALA A 188 -7.99 -0.13 -38.40
N GLY A 189 -9.03 0.38 -37.76
CA GLY A 189 -10.22 0.90 -38.42
C GLY A 189 -11.06 1.70 -37.44
N CYS A 190 -10.72 2.98 -37.29
CA CYS A 190 -11.55 4.17 -37.04
C CYS A 190 -10.70 5.30 -36.45
#